data_AF-A0A813KJC5-F1
#
_entry.id   AF-A0A813KJC5-F1
#
_cell.length_a   1.000
_cell.length_b   1.000
_cell.length_c   1.000
_cell.angle_alpha   90.00
_cell.angle_beta   90.00
_cell.angle_gamma   90.00
#
_symmetry.space_group_name_H-M   'P 1'
#
loop_
_entity.id
_entity.type
_entity.pdbx_description
1 polymer ?
#
loop_
_entity_poly.entity_id
_entity_poly.type
_entity_poly.pdbx_seq_one_letter_code
_entity_poly.pdbx_strand_id
1 'polypeptide(L)'
;VMCGYNLVNGVPACASQALLNKTLRGQWGFRGSVVSDFDSWASMVDTQHFVQNYTSAAALGLNAGLDQEGGGTKVVSTLPQAVALGLTSAAQVDLAFRRLFRTRIRLGMFDPPSEVPFNTLTLDERLGSDRQLAVRATRESLCLYKNRGGVLPLDAKSSGRVAVVGPGAVLGQLLLGNYMEPGVEPADIDRILSGIGRYMGEGADFLAAVQKCGDDAAGNDLACSELVGSAVHYAAGCESVECPDQSLFAAAEAAARGAGATIVVLGLRYDSIGNCLNCTVETPPENCSVSGCESEGFDRISLDLPPNQYALVRRLRLATTGPLIGIFVHGGVFSLKNLNEDLDAMLDAWYPGAAAGEAISDVLFGRYSPAGRTAVTWYQSTDDLPADRSNASWYTPPGYSYRFFQGPKADIALGHGLSNSFSQENTGVFYVSSQLFFTETITV
;
A
#
# COMPACT_ATOMS: atom_id res chain seq x y z
N VAL A 1 4.60 -21.39 -2.02
CA VAL A 1 4.63 -20.43 -3.15
C VAL A 1 3.22 -20.34 -3.69
N MET A 2 2.72 -19.14 -3.96
CA MET A 2 1.46 -18.94 -4.66
C MET A 2 1.77 -18.70 -6.15
N CYS A 3 1.01 -19.30 -7.07
CA CYS A 3 1.03 -18.92 -8.48
C CYS A 3 -0.14 -17.96 -8.74
N GLY A 4 0.16 -16.80 -9.35
CA GLY A 4 -0.83 -15.75 -9.57
C GLY A 4 -1.75 -16.00 -10.77
N TYR A 5 -2.78 -15.16 -10.90
CA TYR A 5 -3.78 -15.22 -11.96
C TYR A 5 -3.23 -15.09 -13.39
N ASN A 6 -2.16 -14.33 -13.59
CA ASN A 6 -1.80 -13.85 -14.93
C ASN A 6 -1.25 -14.95 -15.86
N LEU A 7 -1.38 -14.71 -17.16
CA LEU A 7 -0.65 -15.45 -18.18
C LEU A 7 0.78 -14.89 -18.28
N VAL A 8 1.77 -15.77 -18.44
CA VAL A 8 3.16 -15.42 -18.73
C VAL A 8 3.50 -16.00 -20.10
N ASN A 9 3.78 -15.13 -21.07
CA ASN A 9 4.00 -15.50 -22.47
C ASN A 9 2.86 -16.38 -23.04
N GLY A 10 1.61 -16.03 -22.72
CA GLY A 10 0.42 -16.75 -23.18
C GLY A 10 0.08 -18.04 -22.43
N VAL A 11 0.80 -18.41 -21.37
CA VAL A 11 0.51 -19.62 -20.56
C VAL A 11 0.13 -19.20 -19.12
N PRO A 12 -0.99 -19.68 -18.55
CA PRO A 12 -1.37 -19.38 -17.17
C PRO A 12 -0.26 -19.75 -16.19
N ALA A 13 0.09 -18.87 -15.25
CA ALA A 13 1.23 -19.10 -14.34
C ALA A 13 1.08 -20.41 -13.55
N CYS A 14 -0.13 -20.71 -13.08
CA CYS A 14 -0.50 -21.95 -12.39
C CYS A 14 -0.46 -23.23 -13.25
N ALA A 15 -0.37 -23.12 -14.57
CA ALA A 15 -0.20 -24.24 -15.52
C ALA A 15 1.20 -24.28 -16.17
N SER A 16 2.09 -23.36 -15.81
CA SER A 16 3.34 -23.18 -16.54
C SER A 16 4.41 -24.17 -16.11
N GLN A 17 4.62 -25.22 -16.92
CA GLN A 17 5.75 -26.16 -16.82
C GLN A 17 7.10 -25.44 -16.75
N ALA A 18 7.24 -24.32 -17.46
CA ALA A 18 8.47 -23.51 -17.47
C ALA A 18 8.72 -22.85 -16.12
N LEU A 19 7.69 -22.24 -15.51
CA LEU A 19 7.83 -21.57 -14.21
C LEU A 19 7.91 -22.57 -13.05
N LEU A 20 6.94 -23.48 -12.94
CA LEU A 20 6.75 -24.31 -11.77
C LEU A 20 7.71 -25.52 -11.72
N ASN A 21 7.82 -26.28 -12.82
CA ASN A 21 8.68 -27.46 -12.85
C ASN A 21 10.13 -27.14 -13.25
N LYS A 22 10.36 -26.45 -14.38
CA LYS A 22 11.72 -26.16 -14.86
C LYS A 22 12.46 -25.16 -13.98
N THR A 23 11.91 -23.97 -13.75
CA THR A 23 12.57 -22.93 -12.96
C THR A 23 12.48 -23.20 -11.45
N LEU A 24 11.28 -23.16 -10.88
CA LEU A 24 11.07 -23.23 -9.43
C LEU A 24 11.56 -24.56 -8.82
N ARG A 25 11.15 -25.71 -9.37
CA ARG A 25 11.57 -27.03 -8.83
C ARG A 25 12.89 -27.55 -9.39
N GLY A 26 13.20 -27.28 -10.66
CA GLY A 26 14.43 -27.70 -11.31
C GLY A 26 15.63 -26.82 -10.93
N GLN A 27 15.64 -25.58 -11.39
CA GLN A 27 16.76 -24.64 -11.23
C GLN A 27 16.93 -24.13 -9.80
N TRP A 28 15.85 -23.68 -9.14
CA TRP A 28 15.90 -23.17 -7.77
C TRP A 28 15.80 -24.28 -6.71
N GLY A 29 15.54 -25.53 -7.13
CA GLY A 29 15.50 -26.67 -6.23
C GLY A 29 14.34 -26.67 -5.22
N PHE A 30 13.27 -25.89 -5.41
CA PHE A 30 12.18 -25.78 -4.43
C PHE A 30 11.52 -27.14 -4.14
N ARG A 31 11.29 -27.43 -2.84
CA ARG A 31 10.73 -28.70 -2.34
C ARG A 31 9.46 -28.55 -1.49
N GLY A 32 8.94 -27.33 -1.35
CA GLY A 32 7.66 -27.06 -0.69
C GLY A 32 6.47 -27.23 -1.63
N SER A 33 5.30 -26.79 -1.17
CA SER A 33 4.07 -26.78 -1.93
C SER A 33 3.88 -25.50 -2.76
N VAL A 34 3.20 -25.67 -3.90
CA VAL A 34 2.62 -24.59 -4.71
C VAL A 34 1.11 -24.61 -4.52
N VAL A 35 0.54 -23.46 -4.17
CA VAL A 35 -0.90 -23.19 -4.10
C VAL A 35 -1.27 -22.21 -5.22
N SER A 36 -2.49 -22.27 -5.74
CA SER A 36 -2.97 -21.23 -6.65
C SER A 36 -3.39 -19.98 -5.89
N ASP A 37 -3.44 -18.86 -6.60
CA ASP A 37 -4.32 -17.76 -6.20
C ASP A 37 -5.79 -18.21 -6.18
N PHE A 38 -6.67 -17.40 -5.60
CA PHE A 38 -8.06 -17.78 -5.32
C PHE A 38 -8.83 -18.15 -6.60
N ASP A 39 -9.26 -19.40 -6.75
CA ASP A 39 -9.89 -19.94 -7.97
C ASP A 39 -9.06 -19.71 -9.27
N SER A 40 -7.76 -19.39 -9.19
CA SER A 40 -6.88 -19.20 -10.36
C SER A 40 -6.71 -20.49 -11.18
N TRP A 41 -6.92 -21.65 -10.55
CA TRP A 41 -6.98 -22.93 -11.27
C TRP A 41 -8.26 -23.06 -12.11
N ALA A 42 -9.41 -22.63 -11.58
CA ALA A 42 -10.69 -22.57 -12.31
C ALA A 42 -10.71 -21.50 -13.40
N SER A 43 -10.01 -20.37 -13.19
CA SER A 43 -9.86 -19.27 -14.15
C SER A 43 -9.33 -19.72 -15.52
N MET A 44 -8.54 -20.81 -15.57
CA MET A 44 -8.09 -21.41 -16.84
C MET A 44 -9.23 -21.82 -17.78
N VAL A 45 -10.42 -22.07 -17.23
CA VAL A 45 -11.67 -22.34 -17.95
C VAL A 45 -12.54 -21.09 -17.98
N ASP A 46 -12.82 -20.53 -16.80
CA ASP A 46 -13.91 -19.58 -16.57
C ASP A 46 -13.67 -18.22 -17.24
N THR A 47 -12.42 -17.74 -17.25
CA THR A 47 -12.09 -16.36 -17.68
C THR A 47 -10.96 -16.30 -18.72
N GLN A 48 -10.01 -17.23 -18.66
CA GLN A 48 -8.85 -17.28 -19.56
C GLN A 48 -9.13 -18.13 -20.81
N HIS A 49 -10.14 -19.01 -20.75
CA HIS A 49 -10.53 -19.96 -21.80
C HIS A 49 -9.35 -20.77 -22.39
N PHE A 50 -8.31 -21.00 -21.58
CA PHE A 50 -7.09 -21.70 -21.95
C PHE A 50 -7.32 -23.21 -22.12
N VAL A 51 -8.28 -23.77 -21.38
CA VAL A 51 -8.75 -25.15 -21.53
C VAL A 51 -10.28 -25.23 -21.48
N GLN A 52 -10.83 -26.25 -22.15
CA GLN A 52 -12.27 -26.37 -22.41
C GLN A 52 -13.13 -26.82 -21.21
N ASN A 53 -12.52 -27.35 -20.15
CA ASN A 53 -13.23 -27.85 -18.96
C ASN A 53 -12.28 -28.03 -17.77
N TYR A 54 -12.87 -28.13 -16.56
CA TYR A 54 -12.11 -28.27 -15.31
C TYR A 54 -11.28 -29.55 -15.25
N THR A 55 -11.70 -30.66 -15.86
CA THR A 55 -10.96 -31.92 -15.88
C THR A 55 -9.62 -31.77 -16.61
N SER A 56 -9.60 -31.04 -17.72
CA SER A 56 -8.38 -30.64 -18.43
C SER A 56 -7.53 -29.66 -17.62
N ALA A 57 -8.16 -28.70 -16.91
CA ALA A 57 -7.44 -27.76 -16.04
C ALA A 57 -6.74 -28.50 -14.88
N ALA A 58 -7.44 -29.43 -14.23
CA ALA A 58 -6.95 -30.25 -13.12
C ALA A 58 -5.72 -31.07 -13.55
N ALA A 59 -5.80 -31.74 -14.71
CA ALA A 59 -4.66 -32.43 -15.28
C ALA A 59 -3.47 -31.48 -15.54
N LEU A 60 -3.74 -30.35 -16.19
CA LEU A 60 -2.71 -29.41 -16.64
C LEU A 60 -1.93 -28.78 -15.47
N GLY A 61 -2.64 -28.22 -14.49
CA GLY A 61 -2.03 -27.60 -13.30
C GLY A 61 -1.24 -28.61 -12.47
N LEU A 62 -1.83 -29.78 -12.20
CA LEU A 62 -1.17 -30.83 -11.42
C LEU A 62 0.11 -31.34 -12.12
N ASN A 63 0.03 -31.60 -13.43
CA ASN A 63 1.18 -31.99 -14.23
C ASN A 63 2.26 -30.88 -14.29
N ALA A 64 1.88 -29.60 -14.23
CA ALA A 64 2.79 -28.46 -14.13
C ALA A 64 3.45 -28.33 -12.75
N GLY A 65 2.94 -29.03 -11.73
CA GLY A 65 3.48 -29.02 -10.37
C GLY A 65 2.80 -28.03 -9.44
N LEU A 66 1.57 -27.61 -9.74
CA LEU A 66 0.63 -27.06 -8.77
C LEU A 66 0.17 -28.17 -7.81
N ASP A 67 0.14 -27.91 -6.50
CA ASP A 67 -0.21 -28.93 -5.51
C ASP A 67 -1.60 -28.70 -4.86
N GLN A 68 -2.10 -27.45 -4.81
CA GLN A 68 -3.34 -27.08 -4.13
C GLN A 68 -4.09 -25.94 -4.85
N GLU A 69 -5.43 -26.02 -4.90
CA GLU A 69 -6.32 -24.90 -5.27
C GLU A 69 -6.48 -23.96 -4.05
N GLY A 70 -6.18 -22.67 -4.24
CA GLY A 70 -6.60 -21.61 -3.32
C GLY A 70 -8.07 -21.30 -3.57
N GLY A 71 -8.86 -21.11 -2.52
CA GLY A 71 -10.31 -20.92 -2.65
C GLY A 71 -11.09 -22.23 -2.68
N GLY A 72 -11.68 -22.57 -3.83
CA GLY A 72 -12.65 -23.66 -3.97
C GLY A 72 -12.07 -25.08 -4.14
N THR A 73 -12.98 -26.00 -4.51
CA THR A 73 -12.66 -27.39 -4.86
C THR A 73 -13.13 -27.75 -6.27
N LYS A 74 -13.58 -26.77 -7.07
CA LYS A 74 -14.21 -26.98 -8.39
C LYS A 74 -13.30 -27.80 -9.29
N VAL A 75 -12.05 -27.39 -9.45
CA VAL A 75 -11.10 -28.08 -10.32
C VAL A 75 -10.58 -29.36 -9.66
N VAL A 76 -10.18 -29.28 -8.39
CA VAL A 76 -9.63 -30.44 -7.64
C VAL A 76 -10.61 -31.62 -7.62
N SER A 77 -11.93 -31.38 -7.55
CA SER A 77 -12.95 -32.43 -7.57
C SER A 77 -12.95 -33.29 -8.85
N THR A 78 -12.41 -32.79 -9.95
CA THR A 78 -12.35 -33.49 -11.25
C THR A 78 -11.10 -34.34 -11.45
N LEU A 79 -10.12 -34.28 -10.53
CA LEU A 79 -8.89 -35.09 -10.61
C LEU A 79 -9.12 -36.60 -10.78
N PRO A 80 -10.12 -37.25 -10.15
CA PRO A 80 -10.40 -38.67 -10.40
C PRO A 80 -10.77 -38.95 -11.86
N GLN A 81 -11.52 -38.05 -12.51
CA GLN A 81 -11.85 -38.16 -13.92
C GLN A 81 -10.63 -37.89 -14.80
N ALA A 82 -9.78 -36.92 -14.44
CA ALA A 82 -8.54 -36.63 -15.15
C ALA A 82 -7.56 -37.83 -15.14
N VAL A 83 -7.51 -38.58 -14.03
CA VAL A 83 -6.76 -39.84 -13.93
C VAL A 83 -7.43 -40.95 -14.75
N ALA A 84 -8.75 -41.10 -14.67
CA ALA A 84 -9.49 -42.12 -15.44
C ALA A 84 -9.39 -41.93 -16.97
N LEU A 85 -9.29 -40.68 -17.43
CA LEU A 85 -9.06 -40.32 -18.83
C LEU A 85 -7.58 -40.33 -19.25
N GLY A 86 -6.65 -40.62 -18.33
CA GLY A 86 -5.20 -40.65 -18.60
C GLY A 86 -4.55 -39.28 -18.83
N LEU A 87 -5.24 -38.18 -18.51
CA LEU A 87 -4.72 -36.81 -18.65
C LEU A 87 -3.69 -36.47 -17.56
N THR A 88 -3.81 -37.12 -16.40
CA THR A 88 -2.79 -37.14 -15.34
C THR A 88 -2.75 -38.54 -14.70
N SER A 89 -1.98 -38.73 -13.63
CA SER A 89 -1.81 -40.04 -12.98
C SER A 89 -1.95 -39.96 -11.46
N ALA A 90 -2.34 -41.09 -10.86
CA ALA A 90 -2.39 -41.23 -9.40
C ALA A 90 -1.03 -40.91 -8.73
N ALA A 91 0.09 -41.14 -9.44
CA ALA A 91 1.43 -40.78 -8.95
C ALA A 91 1.67 -39.26 -8.87
N GLN A 92 1.05 -38.46 -9.75
CA GLN A 92 1.10 -36.99 -9.64
C GLN A 92 0.24 -36.49 -8.47
N VAL A 93 -0.94 -37.10 -8.26
CA VAL A 93 -1.81 -36.80 -7.11
C VAL A 93 -1.09 -37.12 -5.78
N ASP A 94 -0.47 -38.28 -5.67
CA ASP A 94 0.36 -38.69 -4.53
C ASP A 94 1.56 -37.75 -4.32
N LEU A 95 2.21 -37.29 -5.39
CA LEU A 95 3.31 -36.34 -5.30
C LEU A 95 2.88 -34.97 -4.74
N ALA A 96 1.74 -34.44 -5.20
CA ALA A 96 1.16 -33.21 -4.66
C ALA A 96 0.75 -33.38 -3.18
N PHE A 97 0.03 -34.47 -2.87
CA PHE A 97 -0.36 -34.83 -1.51
C PHE A 97 0.85 -34.86 -0.56
N ARG A 98 1.93 -35.55 -0.94
CA ARG A 98 3.17 -35.63 -0.14
C ARG A 98 3.82 -34.27 0.10
N ARG A 99 3.76 -33.33 -0.86
CA ARG A 99 4.30 -31.97 -0.70
C ARG A 99 3.48 -31.16 0.30
N LEU A 100 2.15 -31.22 0.20
CA LEU A 100 1.24 -30.53 1.13
C LEU A 100 1.36 -31.09 2.54
N PHE A 101 1.26 -32.41 2.69
CA PHE A 101 1.29 -33.06 4.00
C PHE A 101 2.66 -32.95 4.67
N ARG A 102 3.77 -32.91 3.91
CA ARG A 102 5.09 -32.56 4.47
C ARG A 102 5.09 -31.20 5.17
N THR A 103 4.46 -30.18 4.59
CA THR A 103 4.35 -28.86 5.23
C THR A 103 3.52 -28.95 6.51
N ARG A 104 2.35 -29.62 6.46
CA ARG A 104 1.47 -29.79 7.63
C ARG A 104 2.12 -30.56 8.78
N ILE A 105 2.89 -31.62 8.48
CA ILE A 105 3.68 -32.38 9.45
C ILE A 105 4.78 -31.50 10.05
N ARG A 106 5.49 -30.70 9.25
CA ARG A 106 6.53 -29.78 9.76
C ARG A 106 6.00 -28.62 10.62
N LEU A 107 4.72 -28.32 10.54
CA LEU A 107 4.02 -27.36 11.39
C LEU A 107 3.41 -28.00 12.65
N GLY A 108 3.63 -29.31 12.86
CA GLY A 108 3.11 -30.05 14.01
C GLY A 108 1.60 -30.32 13.97
N MET A 109 0.93 -30.16 12.82
CA MET A 109 -0.53 -30.34 12.71
C MET A 109 -1.03 -31.78 12.97
N PHE A 110 -0.12 -32.73 13.21
CA PHE A 110 -0.40 -34.13 13.56
C PHE A 110 0.23 -34.53 14.89
N ASP A 111 0.95 -33.61 15.55
CA ASP A 111 1.59 -33.83 16.85
C ASP A 111 0.57 -33.51 17.97
N PRO A 112 0.80 -33.95 19.22
CA PRO A 112 -0.06 -33.59 20.35
C PRO A 112 -0.19 -32.06 20.47
N PRO A 113 -1.40 -31.48 20.62
CA PRO A 113 -1.55 -30.02 20.58
C PRO A 113 -0.71 -29.22 21.58
N SER A 114 -0.34 -29.84 22.71
CA SER A 114 0.55 -29.32 23.75
C SER A 114 2.03 -29.24 23.36
N GLU A 115 2.46 -29.96 22.32
CA GLU A 115 3.84 -29.99 21.82
C GLU A 115 4.08 -28.99 20.68
N VAL A 116 3.02 -28.33 20.19
CA VAL A 116 3.07 -27.37 19.08
C VAL A 116 3.05 -25.94 19.63
N PRO A 117 4.18 -25.19 19.60
CA PRO A 117 4.26 -23.87 20.24
C PRO A 117 3.29 -22.82 19.68
N PHE A 118 2.79 -23.03 18.45
CA PHE A 118 1.86 -22.12 17.79
C PHE A 118 0.42 -22.26 18.29
N ASN A 119 0.06 -23.37 18.94
CA ASN A 119 -1.30 -23.62 19.43
C ASN A 119 -1.62 -22.85 20.73
N THR A 120 -0.61 -22.39 21.46
CA THR A 120 -0.78 -21.62 22.70
C THR A 120 -0.84 -20.11 22.47
N LEU A 121 -0.56 -19.64 21.24
CA LEU A 121 -0.54 -18.21 20.90
C LEU A 121 -1.95 -17.63 20.92
N THR A 122 -2.22 -16.74 21.87
CA THR A 122 -3.42 -15.92 21.92
C THR A 122 -3.36 -14.74 20.95
N LEU A 123 -4.49 -14.05 20.73
CA LEU A 123 -4.53 -12.81 19.96
C LEU A 123 -3.82 -11.68 20.72
N ASP A 124 -4.01 -11.61 22.05
CA ASP A 124 -3.39 -10.60 22.91
C ASP A 124 -1.85 -10.69 22.92
N GLU A 125 -1.29 -11.91 22.88
CA GLU A 125 0.16 -12.13 22.73
C GLU A 125 0.71 -11.71 21.36
N ARG A 126 -0.14 -11.56 20.34
CA ARG A 126 0.25 -11.05 19.00
C ARG A 126 0.13 -9.53 18.90
N LEU A 127 -0.90 -8.95 19.54
CA LEU A 127 -1.19 -7.52 19.47
C LEU A 127 -0.40 -6.70 20.51
N GLY A 128 -0.18 -7.26 21.71
CA GLY A 128 0.33 -6.53 22.87
C GLY A 128 1.83 -6.23 22.90
N SER A 129 2.67 -7.03 22.22
CA SER A 129 4.13 -6.88 22.29
C SER A 129 4.71 -5.86 21.30
N ASP A 130 4.04 -5.62 20.17
CA ASP A 130 4.71 -5.14 18.96
C ASP A 130 4.34 -3.70 18.57
N ARG A 131 3.58 -2.93 19.37
CA ARG A 131 3.27 -1.52 19.05
C ARG A 131 4.54 -0.69 18.81
N GLN A 132 5.61 -0.89 19.57
CA GLN A 132 6.88 -0.19 19.34
C GLN A 132 7.58 -0.61 18.04
N LEU A 133 7.41 -1.88 17.62
CA LEU A 133 7.88 -2.37 16.32
C LEU A 133 7.07 -1.75 15.18
N ALA A 134 5.74 -1.66 15.31
CA ALA A 134 4.88 -0.97 14.35
C ALA A 134 5.27 0.52 14.22
N VAL A 135 5.37 1.26 15.33
CA VAL A 135 5.83 2.66 15.35
C VAL A 135 7.20 2.81 14.67
N ARG A 136 8.14 1.89 14.94
CA ARG A 136 9.47 1.89 14.30
C ARG A 136 9.38 1.64 12.79
N ALA A 137 8.63 0.62 12.37
CA ALA A 137 8.46 0.27 10.96
C ALA A 137 7.80 1.41 10.18
N THR A 138 6.77 2.05 10.74
CA THR A 138 6.17 3.26 10.16
C THR A 138 7.20 4.37 10.06
N ARG A 139 7.88 4.76 11.16
CA ARG A 139 8.93 5.81 11.18
C ARG A 139 10.01 5.59 10.11
N GLU A 140 10.53 4.37 9.97
CA GLU A 140 11.56 4.02 8.98
C GLU A 140 11.02 4.02 7.53
N SER A 141 9.70 3.87 7.33
CA SER A 141 9.04 3.90 6.01
C SER A 141 8.63 5.30 5.53
N LEU A 142 8.54 6.30 6.43
CA LEU A 142 8.13 7.67 6.07
C LEU A 142 9.16 8.36 5.17
N CYS A 143 8.71 8.81 4.00
CA CYS A 143 9.55 9.40 2.95
C CYS A 143 9.32 10.92 2.86
N LEU A 144 10.30 11.73 3.28
CA LEU A 144 10.22 13.19 3.14
C LEU A 144 10.64 13.60 1.71
N TYR A 145 9.70 13.94 0.83
CA TYR A 145 10.02 14.26 -0.56
C TYR A 145 10.43 15.72 -0.78
N LYS A 146 9.93 16.65 0.03
CA LYS A 146 10.23 18.08 -0.03
C LYS A 146 10.23 18.71 1.36
N ASN A 147 11.14 19.66 1.59
CA ASN A 147 11.19 20.49 2.79
C ASN A 147 11.73 21.90 2.44
N ARG A 148 10.91 22.74 1.80
CA ARG A 148 11.30 24.08 1.35
C ARG A 148 11.63 24.97 2.55
N GLY A 149 12.85 25.51 2.58
CA GLY A 149 13.28 26.43 3.64
C GLY A 149 13.46 25.80 5.02
N GLY A 150 13.42 24.46 5.15
CA GLY A 150 13.55 23.78 6.44
C GLY A 150 12.35 23.96 7.36
N VAL A 151 11.13 24.04 6.81
CA VAL A 151 9.88 24.18 7.58
C VAL A 151 9.55 22.98 8.45
N LEU A 152 10.10 21.80 8.15
CA LEU A 152 10.11 20.64 9.03
C LEU A 152 11.51 20.45 9.65
N PRO A 153 11.61 20.07 10.94
CA PRO A 153 10.50 19.83 11.87
C PRO A 153 9.83 21.12 12.37
N LEU A 154 8.52 21.04 12.63
CA LEU A 154 7.75 22.05 13.35
C LEU A 154 8.17 22.12 14.82
N ASP A 155 8.27 23.33 15.36
CA ASP A 155 8.32 23.56 16.80
C ASP A 155 6.90 23.89 17.30
N ALA A 156 6.33 23.01 18.13
CA ALA A 156 4.94 23.13 18.59
C ALA A 156 4.66 24.44 19.36
N LYS A 157 5.66 25.01 20.04
CA LYS A 157 5.52 26.23 20.83
C LYS A 157 5.39 27.48 19.95
N SER A 158 6.25 27.61 18.93
CA SER A 158 6.24 28.74 17.99
C SER A 158 5.19 28.60 16.90
N SER A 159 4.78 27.37 16.57
CA SER A 159 3.61 27.13 15.70
C SER A 159 2.30 27.65 16.31
N GLY A 160 2.18 27.66 17.64
CA GLY A 160 1.02 28.20 18.36
C GLY A 160 -0.26 27.37 18.10
N ARG A 161 -0.97 27.68 17.02
CA ARG A 161 -2.13 26.91 16.54
C ARG A 161 -1.82 26.30 15.18
N VAL A 162 -2.04 25.00 15.03
CA VAL A 162 -1.92 24.25 13.78
C VAL A 162 -3.30 23.96 13.20
N ALA A 163 -3.46 24.15 11.89
CA ALA A 163 -4.63 23.66 11.17
C ALA A 163 -4.33 22.28 10.59
N VAL A 164 -5.25 21.33 10.75
CA VAL A 164 -5.18 20.00 10.12
C VAL A 164 -6.37 19.87 9.19
N VAL A 165 -6.13 19.46 7.94
CA VAL A 165 -7.16 19.39 6.90
C VAL A 165 -7.09 18.05 6.18
N GLY A 166 -8.24 17.54 5.72
CA GLY A 166 -8.33 16.31 4.94
C GLY A 166 -8.89 15.14 5.77
N PRO A 167 -9.87 14.36 5.26
CA PRO A 167 -10.54 13.32 6.04
C PRO A 167 -9.58 12.20 6.49
N GLY A 168 -8.51 11.93 5.73
CA GLY A 168 -7.45 11.00 6.12
C GLY A 168 -6.73 11.34 7.44
N ALA A 169 -6.94 12.52 8.01
CA ALA A 169 -6.44 12.86 9.35
C ALA A 169 -7.15 12.08 10.48
N VAL A 170 -8.41 11.66 10.26
CA VAL A 170 -9.26 10.98 11.25
C VAL A 170 -9.77 9.60 10.83
N LEU A 171 -9.75 9.27 9.54
CA LEU A 171 -10.16 7.95 9.05
C LEU A 171 -9.15 6.86 9.48
N GLY A 172 -9.45 6.14 10.56
CA GLY A 172 -8.58 5.09 11.09
C GLY A 172 -8.34 3.96 10.09
N GLN A 173 -9.42 3.41 9.52
CA GLN A 173 -9.35 2.30 8.54
C GLN A 173 -8.43 2.61 7.36
N LEU A 174 -8.51 3.83 6.79
CA LEU A 174 -7.65 4.27 5.68
C LEU A 174 -6.16 4.04 5.95
N LEU A 175 -5.71 4.21 7.20
CA LEU A 175 -4.31 4.11 7.59
C LEU A 175 -3.79 2.65 7.55
N LEU A 176 -4.68 1.65 7.67
CA LEU A 176 -4.31 0.23 7.69
C LEU A 176 -3.99 -0.32 6.29
N GLY A 177 -4.61 0.22 5.25
CA GLY A 177 -4.46 -0.27 3.88
C GLY A 177 -5.23 -1.56 3.58
N ASN A 178 -5.18 -1.98 2.31
CA ASN A 178 -5.82 -3.22 1.87
C ASN A 178 -5.10 -4.46 2.44
N TYR A 179 -5.82 -5.60 2.54
CA TYR A 179 -5.36 -6.86 3.13
C TYR A 179 -4.96 -6.78 4.63
N MET A 180 -5.47 -5.79 5.38
CA MET A 180 -5.36 -5.78 6.84
C MET A 180 -6.09 -6.99 7.48
N GLU A 181 -5.64 -7.46 8.65
CA GLU A 181 -6.26 -8.60 9.34
C GLU A 181 -7.58 -8.20 10.04
N PRO A 182 -8.66 -8.99 9.91
CA PRO A 182 -9.86 -8.82 10.72
C PRO A 182 -9.54 -8.93 12.23
N GLY A 183 -9.83 -7.87 12.99
CA GLY A 183 -9.61 -7.84 14.44
C GLY A 183 -8.82 -6.63 14.97
N VAL A 184 -8.35 -5.72 14.09
CA VAL A 184 -7.92 -4.39 14.53
C VAL A 184 -9.17 -3.55 14.82
N GLU A 185 -9.50 -3.40 16.10
CA GLU A 185 -10.57 -2.50 16.51
C GLU A 185 -10.18 -1.05 16.22
N PRO A 186 -11.11 -0.18 15.77
CA PRO A 186 -10.81 1.22 15.57
C PRO A 186 -10.31 1.97 16.81
N ALA A 187 -10.60 1.43 17.99
CA ALA A 187 -10.06 1.85 19.28
C ALA A 187 -8.52 1.86 19.31
N ASP A 188 -7.89 0.92 18.60
CA ASP A 188 -6.45 0.69 18.64
C ASP A 188 -5.66 1.45 17.55
N ILE A 189 -6.38 2.09 16.61
CA ILE A 189 -5.79 2.85 15.50
C ILE A 189 -5.41 4.26 15.96
N ASP A 190 -4.11 4.55 15.95
CA ASP A 190 -3.58 5.87 16.26
C ASP A 190 -3.75 6.82 15.07
N ARG A 191 -4.86 7.56 15.05
CA ARG A 191 -5.21 8.55 14.02
C ARG A 191 -4.16 9.68 13.94
N ILE A 192 -3.90 10.19 12.72
CA ILE A 192 -2.94 11.29 12.48
C ILE A 192 -3.26 12.50 13.36
N LEU A 193 -4.53 12.88 13.47
CA LEU A 193 -4.98 13.99 14.30
C LEU A 193 -4.76 13.76 15.81
N SER A 194 -4.88 12.51 16.29
CA SER A 194 -4.58 12.14 17.69
C SER A 194 -3.08 12.24 18.00
N GLY A 195 -2.22 11.92 17.03
CA GLY A 195 -0.79 12.19 17.07
C GLY A 195 -0.49 13.68 17.24
N ILE A 196 -0.95 14.50 16.28
CA ILE A 196 -0.71 15.94 16.24
C ILE A 196 -1.27 16.62 17.50
N GLY A 197 -2.47 16.25 17.93
CA GLY A 197 -3.10 16.75 19.17
C GLY A 197 -2.23 16.54 20.40
N ARG A 198 -1.68 15.34 20.61
CA ARG A 198 -0.78 15.05 21.74
C ARG A 198 0.50 15.90 21.71
N TYR A 199 1.03 16.19 20.53
CA TYR A 199 2.22 17.05 20.38
C TYR A 199 1.94 18.54 20.62
N MET A 200 0.78 19.02 20.18
CA MET A 200 0.33 20.40 20.39
C MET A 200 -0.24 20.64 21.80
N GLY A 201 -0.37 19.60 22.62
CA GLY A 201 -0.79 19.68 24.02
C GLY A 201 -2.30 19.59 24.26
N GLU A 202 -3.06 19.02 23.31
CA GLU A 202 -4.51 18.87 23.44
C GLU A 202 -4.91 17.91 24.55
N GLY A 203 -6.02 18.24 25.22
CA GLY A 203 -6.57 17.49 26.34
C GLY A 203 -7.26 16.17 25.93
N ALA A 204 -7.51 15.33 26.94
CA ALA A 204 -8.17 14.04 26.76
C ALA A 204 -9.54 14.13 26.06
N ASP A 205 -10.30 15.20 26.29
CA ASP A 205 -11.61 15.40 25.65
C ASP A 205 -11.51 15.58 24.12
N PHE A 206 -10.49 16.31 23.64
CA PHE A 206 -10.22 16.45 22.20
C PHE A 206 -9.81 15.10 21.62
N LEU A 207 -8.86 14.40 22.26
CA LEU A 207 -8.41 13.08 21.80
C LEU A 207 -9.55 12.05 21.79
N ALA A 208 -10.45 12.09 22.78
CA ALA A 208 -11.63 11.24 22.85
C ALA A 208 -12.76 11.66 21.87
N ALA A 209 -12.75 12.91 21.38
CA ALA A 209 -13.57 13.32 20.24
C ALA A 209 -13.01 12.75 18.94
N VAL A 210 -11.69 12.93 18.69
CA VAL A 210 -10.99 12.36 17.52
C VAL A 210 -11.15 10.84 17.44
N GLN A 211 -11.15 10.14 18.59
CA GLN A 211 -11.33 8.68 18.64
C GLN A 211 -12.72 8.19 18.22
N LYS A 212 -13.72 9.08 18.13
CA LYS A 212 -15.08 8.79 17.65
C LYS A 212 -15.27 9.12 16.16
N CYS A 213 -14.21 9.59 15.49
CA CYS A 213 -14.27 10.11 14.13
C CYS A 213 -13.86 9.06 13.10
N GLY A 214 -14.64 8.91 12.05
CA GLY A 214 -14.52 7.84 11.05
C GLY A 214 -14.82 6.46 11.64
N ASP A 215 -15.09 5.51 10.74
CA ASP A 215 -14.88 4.05 10.85
C ASP A 215 -15.74 3.28 9.83
N ASP A 216 -16.51 3.96 8.98
CA ASP A 216 -17.07 3.32 7.78
C ASP A 216 -15.96 3.02 6.74
N ALA A 217 -16.15 1.94 5.99
CA ALA A 217 -15.23 1.56 4.90
C ALA A 217 -15.34 2.51 3.68
N ALA A 218 -16.36 3.37 3.65
CA ALA A 218 -16.58 4.34 2.59
C ALA A 218 -15.67 5.58 2.73
N GLY A 219 -15.11 5.83 3.92
CA GLY A 219 -14.27 6.98 4.19
C GLY A 219 -15.06 8.27 4.46
N ASN A 220 -16.33 8.16 4.88
CA ASN A 220 -17.19 9.30 5.16
C ASN A 220 -17.29 9.55 6.67
N ASP A 221 -16.99 10.77 7.11
CA ASP A 221 -17.37 11.21 8.46
C ASP A 221 -17.70 12.70 8.52
N LEU A 222 -18.97 13.00 8.25
CA LEU A 222 -19.52 14.34 8.43
C LEU A 222 -19.75 14.69 9.91
N ALA A 223 -19.79 13.73 10.82
CA ALA A 223 -20.02 13.97 12.25
C ALA A 223 -18.79 14.63 12.92
N CYS A 224 -17.58 14.30 12.45
CA CYS A 224 -16.36 15.05 12.74
C CYS A 224 -15.88 15.93 11.58
N SER A 225 -16.79 16.54 10.80
CA SER A 225 -16.40 17.45 9.72
C SER A 225 -15.55 18.66 10.17
N GLU A 226 -15.64 19.05 11.45
CA GLU A 226 -14.80 20.06 12.10
C GLU A 226 -14.56 19.69 13.59
N LEU A 227 -13.34 19.87 14.10
CA LEU A 227 -13.01 19.75 15.53
C LEU A 227 -12.06 20.88 15.95
N VAL A 228 -12.45 21.65 16.97
CA VAL A 228 -11.67 22.78 17.46
C VAL A 228 -11.13 22.51 18.86
N GLY A 229 -9.83 22.26 18.94
CA GLY A 229 -9.06 22.21 20.18
C GLY A 229 -8.45 23.56 20.56
N SER A 230 -7.59 23.53 21.58
CA SER A 230 -6.88 24.71 22.11
C SER A 230 -5.73 25.20 21.22
N ALA A 231 -5.06 24.28 20.53
CA ALA A 231 -3.89 24.48 19.67
C ALA A 231 -4.00 23.76 18.31
N VAL A 232 -5.03 22.95 18.11
CA VAL A 232 -5.32 22.24 16.86
C VAL A 232 -6.73 22.58 16.37
N HIS A 233 -6.85 23.02 15.12
CA HIS A 233 -8.13 23.19 14.44
C HIS A 233 -8.17 22.21 13.26
N TYR A 234 -9.01 21.18 13.38
CA TYR A 234 -9.27 20.22 12.32
C TYR A 234 -10.51 20.59 11.52
N ALA A 235 -10.44 20.48 10.19
CA ALA A 235 -11.59 20.57 9.28
C ALA A 235 -11.41 19.57 8.14
N ALA A 236 -12.43 18.75 7.85
CA ALA A 236 -12.31 17.67 6.87
C ALA A 236 -11.96 18.19 5.46
N GLY A 237 -12.53 19.30 5.02
CA GLY A 237 -12.27 19.93 3.72
C GLY A 237 -12.82 19.19 2.51
N CYS A 238 -12.95 17.87 2.60
CA CYS A 238 -13.69 16.97 1.71
C CYS A 238 -14.52 16.02 2.60
N GLU A 239 -15.68 15.55 2.13
CA GLU A 239 -16.48 14.57 2.90
C GLU A 239 -15.80 13.19 2.98
N SER A 240 -15.05 12.83 1.94
CA SER A 240 -14.32 11.57 1.78
C SER A 240 -12.97 11.79 1.08
N VAL A 241 -12.15 10.75 0.98
CA VAL A 241 -10.86 10.79 0.27
C VAL A 241 -11.06 11.09 -1.22
N GLU A 242 -12.10 10.54 -1.85
CA GLU A 242 -12.51 10.81 -3.23
C GLU A 242 -12.85 12.29 -3.48
N CYS A 243 -13.18 13.06 -2.42
CA CYS A 243 -13.48 14.48 -2.47
C CYS A 243 -14.42 14.87 -3.64
N PRO A 244 -15.67 14.36 -3.68
CA PRO A 244 -16.55 14.50 -4.85
C PRO A 244 -16.96 15.96 -5.12
N ASP A 245 -17.02 16.82 -4.10
CA ASP A 245 -17.32 18.25 -4.25
C ASP A 245 -16.41 19.17 -3.41
N GLN A 246 -16.74 20.47 -3.38
CA GLN A 246 -15.97 21.54 -2.74
C GLN A 246 -16.72 22.21 -1.56
N SER A 247 -17.81 21.61 -1.08
CA SER A 247 -18.72 22.18 -0.08
C SER A 247 -18.02 22.53 1.25
N LEU A 248 -17.05 21.72 1.67
CA LEU A 248 -16.32 21.88 2.93
C LEU A 248 -15.04 22.74 2.80
N PHE A 249 -14.72 23.28 1.61
CA PHE A 249 -13.51 24.08 1.39
C PHE A 249 -13.48 25.35 2.26
N ALA A 250 -14.64 25.98 2.47
CA ALA A 250 -14.74 27.20 3.28
C ALA A 250 -14.35 26.98 4.75
N ALA A 251 -14.72 25.83 5.33
CA ALA A 251 -14.34 25.45 6.70
C ALA A 251 -12.83 25.17 6.79
N ALA A 252 -12.28 24.43 5.81
CA ALA A 252 -10.84 24.17 5.73
C ALA A 252 -10.00 25.45 5.60
N GLU A 253 -10.44 26.42 4.80
CA GLU A 253 -9.82 27.74 4.74
C GLU A 253 -9.93 28.52 6.05
N ALA A 254 -11.07 28.44 6.75
CA ALA A 254 -11.26 29.10 8.03
C ALA A 254 -10.32 28.53 9.11
N ALA A 255 -10.14 27.20 9.14
CA ALA A 255 -9.17 26.54 10.00
C ALA A 255 -7.74 27.03 9.72
N ALA A 256 -7.34 27.05 8.45
CA ALA A 256 -6.01 27.45 7.99
C ALA A 256 -5.67 28.94 8.21
N ARG A 257 -6.66 29.83 8.19
CA ARG A 257 -6.45 31.28 8.38
C ARG A 257 -5.88 31.56 9.78
N GLY A 258 -4.68 32.16 9.81
CA GLY A 258 -3.99 32.51 11.05
C GLY A 258 -3.55 31.30 11.89
N ALA A 259 -3.40 30.13 11.28
CA ALA A 259 -2.62 29.04 11.87
C ALA A 259 -1.12 29.28 11.61
N GLY A 260 -0.26 28.92 12.57
CA GLY A 260 1.19 29.02 12.41
C GLY A 260 1.76 27.95 11.47
N ALA A 261 1.04 26.85 11.27
CA ALA A 261 1.24 25.89 10.19
C ALA A 261 -0.10 25.30 9.73
N THR A 262 -0.19 24.89 8.47
CA THR A 262 -1.33 24.12 7.93
C THR A 262 -0.83 22.78 7.43
N ILE A 263 -1.41 21.70 7.93
CA ILE A 263 -1.13 20.33 7.53
C ILE A 263 -2.34 19.82 6.75
N VAL A 264 -2.13 19.30 5.55
CA VAL A 264 -3.20 18.71 4.72
C VAL A 264 -2.88 17.25 4.43
N VAL A 265 -3.81 16.36 4.75
CA VAL A 265 -3.73 14.93 4.46
C VAL A 265 -4.45 14.66 3.13
N LEU A 266 -3.68 14.19 2.15
CA LEU A 266 -4.11 13.87 0.79
C LEU A 266 -3.90 12.38 0.54
N GLY A 267 -4.58 11.80 -0.44
CA GLY A 267 -4.48 10.35 -0.61
C GLY A 267 -5.39 9.69 -1.62
N LEU A 268 -5.33 8.36 -1.59
CA LEU A 268 -6.17 7.44 -2.35
C LEU A 268 -6.90 6.53 -1.37
N ARG A 269 -8.13 6.11 -1.67
CA ARG A 269 -8.85 5.09 -0.90
C ARG A 269 -8.47 3.69 -1.40
N TYR A 270 -8.49 2.71 -0.51
CA TYR A 270 -8.61 1.31 -0.89
C TYR A 270 -10.02 0.79 -0.60
N ASP A 271 -10.39 -0.34 -1.18
CA ASP A 271 -11.57 -1.09 -0.77
C ASP A 271 -11.40 -2.60 -1.02
N SER A 272 -12.36 -3.38 -0.53
CA SER A 272 -12.58 -4.79 -0.86
C SER A 272 -12.87 -4.99 -2.36
N ILE A 273 -12.69 -6.22 -2.81
CA ILE A 273 -12.85 -6.67 -4.20
C ILE A 273 -14.14 -6.12 -4.82
N GLY A 274 -14.02 -5.33 -5.89
CA GLY A 274 -15.15 -4.82 -6.67
C GLY A 274 -15.86 -3.55 -6.16
N ASN A 275 -15.53 -3.02 -4.98
CA ASN A 275 -16.25 -1.87 -4.40
C ASN A 275 -15.79 -0.48 -4.92
N CYS A 276 -14.69 -0.38 -5.66
CA CYS A 276 -14.23 0.87 -6.31
C CYS A 276 -15.00 1.22 -7.61
N LEU A 277 -16.18 0.62 -7.80
CA LEU A 277 -17.01 0.72 -8.99
C LEU A 277 -18.38 1.32 -8.67
N ASN A 278 -18.76 2.39 -9.36
CA ASN A 278 -20.12 2.96 -9.30
C ASN A 278 -20.89 2.67 -10.60
N CYS A 279 -20.95 1.39 -10.97
CA CYS A 279 -21.58 0.94 -12.21
C CYS A 279 -23.09 0.80 -12.02
N THR A 280 -23.84 1.63 -12.73
CA THR A 280 -25.29 1.51 -12.89
C THR A 280 -25.59 0.89 -14.25
N VAL A 281 -26.85 0.57 -14.54
CA VAL A 281 -27.27 0.11 -15.87
C VAL A 281 -27.00 1.18 -16.97
N GLU A 282 -26.81 2.44 -16.56
CA GLU A 282 -26.55 3.59 -17.45
C GLU A 282 -25.05 3.96 -17.55
N THR A 283 -24.19 3.45 -16.65
CA THR A 283 -22.73 3.68 -16.67
C THR A 283 -21.98 2.40 -17.00
N PRO A 284 -21.48 2.23 -18.24
CA PRO A 284 -20.78 1.01 -18.66
C PRO A 284 -19.43 0.84 -17.93
N PRO A 285 -18.87 -0.39 -17.86
CA PRO A 285 -17.69 -0.73 -17.05
C PRO A 285 -16.49 0.21 -17.21
N GLU A 286 -16.24 0.67 -18.43
CA GLU A 286 -15.16 1.60 -18.79
C GLU A 286 -15.31 3.01 -18.21
N ASN A 287 -16.50 3.40 -17.75
CA ASN A 287 -16.83 4.75 -17.28
C ASN A 287 -17.32 4.81 -15.82
N CYS A 288 -17.40 3.69 -15.09
CA CYS A 288 -17.85 3.64 -13.69
C CYS A 288 -16.72 3.66 -12.64
N SER A 289 -15.52 4.11 -13.02
CA SER A 289 -14.36 4.25 -12.14
C SER A 289 -14.60 5.29 -11.04
N VAL A 290 -14.48 4.90 -9.76
CA VAL A 290 -14.38 5.86 -8.66
C VAL A 290 -12.99 6.49 -8.67
N SER A 291 -12.92 7.82 -8.82
CA SER A 291 -11.65 8.53 -8.88
C SER A 291 -10.90 8.39 -7.54
N GLY A 292 -9.67 7.87 -7.61
CA GLY A 292 -8.81 7.72 -6.44
C GLY A 292 -9.08 6.50 -5.55
N CYS A 293 -9.87 5.51 -6.01
CA CYS A 293 -10.07 4.24 -5.31
C CYS A 293 -9.27 3.10 -5.98
N GLU A 294 -8.66 2.22 -5.18
CA GLU A 294 -7.88 1.04 -5.62
C GLU A 294 -8.40 -0.25 -4.94
N SER A 295 -8.65 -1.33 -5.71
CA SER A 295 -8.96 -2.65 -5.14
C SER A 295 -8.53 -3.80 -6.04
N GLU A 296 -8.46 -5.02 -5.51
CA GLU A 296 -8.31 -6.22 -6.36
C GLU A 296 -9.51 -6.30 -7.33
N GLY A 297 -9.20 -6.52 -8.60
CA GLY A 297 -10.16 -6.45 -9.71
C GLY A 297 -10.39 -5.05 -10.28
N PHE A 298 -9.77 -3.99 -9.72
CA PHE A 298 -9.95 -2.61 -10.19
C PHE A 298 -8.66 -1.78 -10.17
N ASP A 299 -8.03 -1.62 -11.34
CA ASP A 299 -6.93 -0.69 -11.57
C ASP A 299 -7.45 0.75 -11.80
N ARG A 300 -6.78 1.76 -11.23
CA ARG A 300 -7.05 3.16 -11.57
C ARG A 300 -6.69 3.45 -13.03
N ILE A 301 -7.62 4.12 -13.73
CA ILE A 301 -7.42 4.60 -15.10
C ILE A 301 -6.54 5.86 -15.21
N SER A 302 -6.19 6.50 -14.08
CA SER A 302 -5.30 7.66 -14.04
C SER A 302 -4.40 7.64 -12.80
N LEU A 303 -3.17 8.12 -12.95
CA LEU A 303 -2.26 8.39 -11.83
C LEU A 303 -2.69 9.59 -10.98
N ASP A 304 -3.66 10.39 -11.40
CA ASP A 304 -4.06 11.59 -10.65
C ASP A 304 -4.70 11.25 -9.29
N LEU A 305 -4.49 12.13 -8.30
CA LEU A 305 -5.39 12.24 -7.16
C LEU A 305 -6.78 12.70 -7.62
N PRO A 306 -7.83 12.51 -6.81
CA PRO A 306 -9.14 13.11 -7.07
C PRO A 306 -9.03 14.63 -7.32
N PRO A 307 -9.62 15.19 -8.40
CA PRO A 307 -9.34 16.57 -8.84
C PRO A 307 -9.55 17.66 -7.77
N ASN A 308 -10.53 17.49 -6.90
CA ASN A 308 -10.81 18.46 -5.83
C ASN A 308 -9.74 18.45 -4.72
N GLN A 309 -8.95 17.39 -4.52
CA GLN A 309 -7.81 17.43 -3.60
C GLN A 309 -6.76 18.46 -4.06
N TYR A 310 -6.42 18.51 -5.35
CA TYR A 310 -5.54 19.56 -5.90
C TYR A 310 -6.15 20.96 -5.73
N ALA A 311 -7.47 21.09 -5.94
CA ALA A 311 -8.19 22.36 -5.76
C ALA A 311 -8.18 22.82 -4.29
N LEU A 312 -8.41 21.91 -3.33
CA LEU A 312 -8.35 22.17 -1.90
C LEU A 312 -6.97 22.69 -1.49
N VAL A 313 -5.89 22.03 -1.91
CA VAL A 313 -4.51 22.49 -1.65
C VAL A 313 -4.28 23.90 -2.19
N ARG A 314 -4.77 24.19 -3.40
CA ARG A 314 -4.65 25.54 -3.97
C ARG A 314 -5.44 26.60 -3.19
N ARG A 315 -6.62 26.26 -2.65
CA ARG A 315 -7.40 27.13 -1.76
C ARG A 315 -6.70 27.35 -0.41
N LEU A 316 -6.19 26.28 0.21
CA LEU A 316 -5.40 26.34 1.44
C LEU A 316 -4.16 27.21 1.27
N ARG A 317 -3.45 27.10 0.14
CA ARG A 317 -2.26 27.92 -0.15
C ARG A 317 -2.56 29.42 -0.16
N LEU A 318 -3.76 29.80 -0.61
CA LEU A 318 -4.24 31.20 -0.62
C LEU A 318 -4.78 31.66 0.74
N ALA A 319 -5.16 30.74 1.63
CA ALA A 319 -5.72 31.03 2.94
C ALA A 319 -4.68 31.02 4.08
N THR A 320 -3.62 30.20 3.96
CA THR A 320 -2.58 30.04 4.99
C THR A 320 -1.41 31.01 4.83
N THR A 321 -1.04 31.64 5.95
CA THR A 321 0.15 32.50 6.09
C THR A 321 1.40 31.73 6.51
N GLY A 322 1.24 30.54 7.08
CA GLY A 322 2.34 29.67 7.49
C GLY A 322 2.80 28.72 6.39
N PRO A 323 3.70 27.77 6.73
CA PRO A 323 3.99 26.62 5.88
C PRO A 323 2.73 25.77 5.64
N LEU A 324 2.58 25.31 4.40
CA LEU A 324 1.58 24.32 4.01
C LEU A 324 2.27 22.96 3.80
N ILE A 325 1.96 21.97 4.63
CA ILE A 325 2.62 20.66 4.67
C ILE A 325 1.64 19.61 4.16
N GLY A 326 2.00 18.88 3.11
CA GLY A 326 1.23 17.72 2.65
C GLY A 326 1.69 16.44 3.33
N ILE A 327 0.74 15.64 3.81
CA ILE A 327 0.94 14.24 4.21
C ILE A 327 0.19 13.38 3.21
N PHE A 328 0.85 12.37 2.64
CA PHE A 328 0.26 11.51 1.61
C PHE A 328 -0.04 10.12 2.16
N VAL A 329 -1.28 9.65 2.01
CA VAL A 329 -1.76 8.33 2.48
C VAL A 329 -2.39 7.58 1.31
N HIS A 330 -1.76 6.51 0.83
CA HIS A 330 -2.17 5.83 -0.41
C HIS A 330 -1.50 4.44 -0.62
N GLY A 331 -2.07 3.64 -1.53
CA GLY A 331 -1.54 2.33 -1.94
C GLY A 331 -0.66 2.34 -3.20
N GLY A 332 -0.99 3.19 -4.17
CA GLY A 332 -0.26 3.33 -5.44
C GLY A 332 0.20 4.77 -5.72
N VAL A 333 1.29 4.93 -6.48
CA VAL A 333 1.85 6.27 -6.80
C VAL A 333 0.84 7.17 -7.50
N PHE A 334 1.01 8.49 -7.35
CA PHE A 334 0.17 9.48 -8.01
C PHE A 334 0.96 10.67 -8.59
N SER A 335 0.37 11.40 -9.52
CA SER A 335 0.97 12.61 -10.11
C SER A 335 0.96 13.78 -9.12
N LEU A 336 2.08 14.46 -8.91
CA LEU A 336 2.13 15.60 -7.99
C LEU A 336 1.53 16.87 -8.58
N LYS A 337 1.54 17.06 -9.90
CA LYS A 337 1.07 18.29 -10.59
C LYS A 337 1.55 19.57 -9.87
N ASN A 338 0.62 20.45 -9.51
CA ASN A 338 0.87 21.70 -8.79
C ASN A 338 1.17 21.54 -7.29
N LEU A 339 1.03 20.35 -6.69
CA LEU A 339 1.36 20.13 -5.27
C LEU A 339 2.83 20.46 -4.98
N ASN A 340 3.71 20.15 -5.93
CA ASN A 340 5.13 20.49 -5.82
C ASN A 340 5.41 22.01 -5.90
N GLU A 341 4.45 22.84 -6.29
CA GLU A 341 4.55 24.31 -6.20
C GLU A 341 3.89 24.85 -4.93
N ASP A 342 2.67 24.38 -4.63
CA ASP A 342 1.83 24.89 -3.55
C ASP A 342 2.28 24.45 -2.14
N LEU A 343 2.78 23.22 -1.98
CA LEU A 343 3.20 22.68 -0.68
C LEU A 343 4.62 23.13 -0.32
N ASP A 344 4.86 23.54 0.93
CA ASP A 344 6.20 23.82 1.46
C ASP A 344 6.97 22.53 1.77
N ALA A 345 6.30 21.54 2.36
CA ALA A 345 6.85 20.22 2.61
C ALA A 345 5.89 19.10 2.17
N MET A 346 6.45 17.94 1.84
CA MET A 346 5.70 16.76 1.40
C MET A 346 6.26 15.53 2.14
N LEU A 347 5.44 14.93 2.99
CA LEU A 347 5.76 13.71 3.75
C LEU A 347 4.86 12.58 3.25
N ASP A 348 5.47 11.59 2.62
CA ASP A 348 4.77 10.39 2.15
C ASP A 348 4.78 9.30 3.23
N ALA A 349 3.59 8.75 3.49
CA ALA A 349 3.33 7.78 4.54
C ALA A 349 2.75 6.44 4.02
N TRP A 350 2.51 6.29 2.72
CA TRP A 350 1.86 5.09 2.13
C TRP A 350 0.56 4.75 2.87
N TYR A 351 0.33 3.48 3.23
CA TYR A 351 -0.60 3.12 4.30
C TYR A 351 0.21 2.86 5.58
N PRO A 352 0.24 3.81 6.54
CA PRO A 352 1.20 3.81 7.66
C PRO A 352 0.91 2.83 8.80
N GLY A 353 -0.21 2.09 8.77
CA GLY A 353 -0.65 1.14 9.78
C GLY A 353 -1.20 1.79 11.06
N ALA A 354 -1.55 0.95 12.05
CA ALA A 354 -2.19 1.39 13.30
C ALA A 354 -1.34 2.32 14.19
N ALA A 355 -0.04 2.49 13.87
CA ALA A 355 0.91 3.34 14.60
C ALA A 355 1.11 4.74 13.97
N ALA A 356 0.33 5.07 12.93
CA ALA A 356 0.49 6.26 12.10
C ALA A 356 0.61 7.58 12.88
N GLY A 357 -0.32 7.85 13.80
CA GLY A 357 -0.41 9.13 14.52
C GLY A 357 0.85 9.45 15.31
N GLU A 358 1.36 8.50 16.08
CA GLU A 358 2.65 8.62 16.77
C GLU A 358 3.80 8.85 15.78
N ALA A 359 4.01 7.90 14.85
CA ALA A 359 5.17 7.89 13.95
C ALA A 359 5.25 9.11 13.02
N ILE A 360 4.13 9.55 12.45
CA ILE A 360 4.05 10.75 11.60
C ILE A 360 4.35 12.00 12.42
N SER A 361 3.80 12.10 13.64
CA SER A 361 4.03 13.24 14.51
C SER A 361 5.48 13.32 15.00
N ASP A 362 6.14 12.18 15.22
CA ASP A 362 7.58 12.16 15.53
C ASP A 362 8.44 12.77 14.42
N VAL A 363 8.07 12.58 13.15
CA VAL A 363 8.74 13.24 12.02
C VAL A 363 8.37 14.71 11.93
N LEU A 364 7.07 15.04 12.01
CA LEU A 364 6.59 16.41 11.91
C LEU A 364 7.20 17.34 12.96
N PHE A 365 7.36 16.84 14.20
CA PHE A 365 7.89 17.60 15.35
C PHE A 365 9.32 17.21 15.75
N GLY A 366 10.03 16.46 14.90
CA GLY A 366 11.49 16.28 15.00
C GLY A 366 12.01 15.35 16.09
N ARG A 367 11.17 14.48 16.67
CA ARG A 367 11.65 13.36 17.51
C ARG A 367 12.23 12.21 16.69
N TYR A 368 11.95 12.16 15.40
CA TYR A 368 12.55 11.24 14.44
C TYR A 368 12.95 12.00 13.16
N SER A 369 14.13 11.71 12.61
CA SER A 369 14.52 12.23 11.29
C SER A 369 14.11 11.24 10.21
N PRO A 370 13.32 11.64 9.20
CA PRO A 370 12.82 10.70 8.19
C PRO A 370 13.97 10.07 7.40
N ALA A 371 13.91 8.74 7.26
CA ALA A 371 14.94 7.92 6.62
C ALA A 371 14.41 7.14 5.40
N GLY A 372 13.10 7.09 5.21
CA GLY A 372 12.48 6.42 4.08
C GLY A 372 12.94 6.96 2.73
N ARG A 373 13.04 6.06 1.75
CA ARG A 373 13.37 6.36 0.34
C ARG A 373 12.37 5.62 -0.52
N THR A 374 11.82 6.26 -1.54
CA THR A 374 10.78 5.63 -2.36
C THR A 374 11.33 4.42 -3.12
N ALA A 375 10.60 3.30 -3.07
CA ALA A 375 10.96 2.06 -3.77
C ALA A 375 10.49 2.05 -5.24
N VAL A 376 9.78 3.09 -5.68
CA VAL A 376 9.18 3.21 -7.01
C VAL A 376 9.33 4.63 -7.56
N THR A 377 9.34 4.79 -8.88
CA THR A 377 9.36 6.11 -9.52
C THR A 377 7.96 6.66 -9.65
N TRP A 378 7.78 7.95 -9.35
CA TRP A 378 6.54 8.69 -9.52
C TRP A 378 6.58 9.47 -10.83
N TYR A 379 5.58 9.26 -11.69
CA TYR A 379 5.48 9.87 -13.01
C TYR A 379 4.57 11.10 -12.98
N GLN A 380 4.77 12.04 -13.91
CA GLN A 380 4.04 13.31 -13.90
C GLN A 380 2.60 13.17 -14.44
N SER A 381 2.34 12.13 -15.22
CA SER A 381 1.07 11.87 -15.88
C SER A 381 0.86 10.38 -16.15
N THR A 382 -0.38 9.99 -16.44
CA THR A 382 -0.68 8.64 -16.95
C THR A 382 -0.04 8.39 -18.33
N ASP A 383 0.14 9.45 -19.13
CA ASP A 383 0.73 9.39 -20.48
C ASP A 383 2.24 9.11 -20.47
N ASP A 384 2.91 9.31 -19.33
CA ASP A 384 4.31 8.91 -19.10
C ASP A 384 4.49 7.38 -18.99
N LEU A 385 3.40 6.63 -18.78
CA LEU A 385 3.42 5.17 -18.68
C LEU A 385 3.44 4.53 -20.08
N PRO A 386 4.07 3.34 -20.25
CA PRO A 386 4.06 2.65 -21.54
C PRO A 386 2.64 2.36 -22.03
N ALA A 387 2.33 2.83 -23.25
CA ALA A 387 1.03 2.65 -23.90
C ALA A 387 0.70 1.18 -24.23
N ASP A 388 1.72 0.36 -24.52
CA ASP A 388 1.58 -1.10 -24.61
C ASP A 388 2.34 -1.76 -23.45
N ARG A 389 1.59 -2.33 -22.51
CA ARG A 389 2.10 -3.10 -21.37
C ARG A 389 2.14 -4.61 -21.64
N SER A 390 1.54 -5.08 -22.75
CA SER A 390 1.36 -6.50 -23.04
C SER A 390 2.64 -7.20 -23.53
N ASN A 391 3.58 -6.45 -24.10
CA ASN A 391 4.81 -6.95 -24.71
C ASN A 391 6.08 -6.29 -24.15
N ALA A 392 5.99 -5.72 -22.94
CA ALA A 392 7.08 -4.95 -22.34
C ALA A 392 8.08 -5.83 -21.57
N SER A 393 9.37 -5.71 -21.88
CA SER A 393 10.47 -6.47 -21.26
C SER A 393 11.13 -5.72 -20.10
N TRP A 394 11.45 -6.42 -19.00
CA TRP A 394 12.28 -5.86 -17.93
C TRP A 394 13.71 -5.49 -18.37
N TYR A 395 14.21 -6.11 -19.44
CA TYR A 395 15.63 -6.10 -19.80
C TYR A 395 15.95 -5.31 -21.07
N THR A 396 14.98 -5.16 -21.97
CA THR A 396 15.14 -4.58 -23.31
C THR A 396 14.01 -3.60 -23.63
N PRO A 397 14.26 -2.54 -24.42
CA PRO A 397 13.21 -1.66 -24.92
C PRO A 397 12.11 -2.44 -25.69
N PRO A 398 10.85 -1.95 -25.73
CA PRO A 398 10.38 -0.69 -25.14
C PRO A 398 10.38 -0.70 -23.60
N GLY A 399 10.10 -1.85 -22.98
CA GLY A 399 10.19 -2.04 -21.52
C GLY A 399 9.22 -1.21 -20.68
N TYR A 400 9.24 -1.40 -19.35
CA TYR A 400 8.25 -0.76 -18.45
C TYR A 400 8.76 -0.28 -17.09
N SER A 401 10.05 -0.45 -16.80
CA SER A 401 10.66 0.12 -15.60
C SER A 401 11.15 1.55 -15.85
N TYR A 402 11.45 2.27 -14.75
CA TYR A 402 12.06 3.61 -14.77
C TYR A 402 13.30 3.72 -15.69
N ARG A 403 14.01 2.61 -15.93
CA ARG A 403 15.16 2.53 -16.85
C ARG A 403 14.79 2.89 -18.31
N PHE A 404 13.54 2.70 -18.71
CA PHE A 404 13.06 2.94 -20.07
C PHE A 404 12.20 4.20 -20.18
N PHE A 405 12.01 4.94 -19.08
CA PHE A 405 11.29 6.20 -19.08
C PHE A 405 12.06 7.25 -19.89
N GLN A 406 11.40 7.85 -20.89
CA GLN A 406 11.95 8.90 -21.76
C GLN A 406 11.20 10.24 -21.62
N GLY A 407 10.26 10.34 -20.68
CA GLY A 407 9.51 11.57 -20.43
C GLY A 407 10.35 12.68 -19.78
N PRO A 408 9.81 13.90 -19.68
CA PRO A 408 10.59 15.12 -19.42
C PRO A 408 11.30 15.12 -18.06
N LYS A 409 10.69 14.54 -17.02
CA LYS A 409 11.31 14.23 -15.72
C LYS A 409 10.37 13.32 -14.91
N ALA A 410 10.89 12.51 -13.99
CA ALA A 410 10.06 11.93 -12.93
C ALA A 410 9.74 13.00 -11.86
N ASP A 411 8.54 12.97 -11.28
CA ASP A 411 8.17 13.83 -10.16
C ASP A 411 9.00 13.47 -8.92
N ILE A 412 9.08 12.17 -8.61
CA ILE A 412 9.95 11.59 -7.58
C ILE A 412 10.71 10.41 -8.20
N ALA A 413 12.04 10.46 -8.17
CA ALA A 413 12.90 9.39 -8.69
C ALA A 413 13.02 8.23 -7.70
N LEU A 414 13.22 7.00 -8.21
CA LEU A 414 13.58 5.84 -7.41
C LEU A 414 14.72 6.16 -6.42
N GLY A 415 14.53 5.81 -5.14
CA GLY A 415 15.50 6.06 -4.08
C GLY A 415 15.52 7.51 -3.55
N HIS A 416 14.63 8.40 -4.02
CA HIS A 416 14.52 9.75 -3.47
C HIS A 416 13.88 9.75 -2.08
N GLY A 417 14.37 10.65 -1.23
CA GLY A 417 13.86 10.96 0.10
C GLY A 417 14.90 11.77 0.86
N LEU A 418 14.44 12.76 1.60
CA LEU A 418 15.26 13.70 2.37
C LEU A 418 15.44 13.19 3.81
N SER A 419 16.38 13.79 4.52
CA SER A 419 16.57 13.69 5.97
C SER A 419 16.80 15.12 6.49
N ASN A 420 16.64 15.34 7.80
CA ASN A 420 16.85 16.65 8.41
C ASN A 420 18.35 17.04 8.48
N SER A 421 19.26 16.10 8.25
CA SER A 421 20.71 16.32 8.12
C SER A 421 21.33 15.30 7.16
N PHE A 422 22.30 15.76 6.35
CA PHE A 422 23.18 14.91 5.56
C PHE A 422 24.46 15.67 5.16
N SER A 423 25.59 14.96 5.10
CA SER A 423 26.83 15.42 4.50
C SER A 423 27.42 14.29 3.66
N GLN A 424 27.69 14.56 2.38
CA GLN A 424 28.35 13.62 1.50
C GLN A 424 29.82 14.00 1.35
N GLU A 425 30.73 13.14 1.78
CA GLU A 425 32.12 13.22 1.34
C GLU A 425 32.28 12.54 -0.03
N ASN A 426 33.21 13.04 -0.85
CA ASN A 426 33.40 12.56 -2.21
C ASN A 426 33.78 11.07 -2.23
N THR A 427 32.94 10.24 -2.85
CA THR A 427 33.26 8.82 -3.10
C THR A 427 34.37 8.70 -4.14
N GLY A 428 35.61 8.54 -3.67
CA GLY A 428 36.76 8.24 -4.52
C GLY A 428 36.78 6.77 -4.96
N VAL A 429 36.91 6.53 -6.27
CA VAL A 429 37.12 5.16 -6.79
C VAL A 429 38.60 4.79 -6.65
N PHE A 430 38.93 4.06 -5.58
CA PHE A 430 40.28 3.53 -5.39
C PHE A 430 40.50 2.26 -6.23
N TYR A 431 41.16 2.42 -7.37
CA TYR A 431 41.70 1.28 -8.13
C TYR A 431 42.92 0.69 -7.41
N VAL A 432 42.70 -0.37 -6.63
CA VAL A 432 43.78 -1.27 -6.19
C VAL A 432 43.73 -2.53 -7.06
N SER A 433 44.86 -2.89 -7.68
CA SER A 433 44.92 -4.06 -8.56
C SER A 433 44.72 -5.35 -7.77
N SER A 434 43.69 -6.11 -8.15
CA SER A 434 43.27 -7.41 -7.61
C SER A 434 42.59 -7.39 -6.22
N GLN A 435 41.39 -8.00 -6.20
CA GLN A 435 40.49 -8.29 -5.07
C GLN A 435 39.63 -7.12 -4.55
N LEU A 436 38.31 -7.30 -4.68
CA LEU A 436 37.27 -6.47 -4.07
C LEU A 436 37.12 -6.86 -2.59
N PHE A 437 37.30 -5.88 -1.70
CA PHE A 437 36.88 -5.96 -0.30
C PHE A 437 35.94 -4.80 0.00
N PHE A 438 34.76 -5.11 0.54
CA PHE A 438 33.86 -4.11 1.11
C PHE A 438 34.12 -4.04 2.61
N THR A 439 34.69 -2.92 3.08
CA THR A 439 34.75 -2.58 4.49
C THR A 439 34.51 -1.09 4.65
N GLU A 440 33.31 -0.71 5.07
CA GLU A 440 33.04 0.60 5.65
C GLU A 440 32.44 0.41 7.04
N THR A 441 32.96 1.18 7.99
CA THR A 441 32.37 1.33 9.32
C THR A 441 31.53 2.60 9.28
N ILE A 442 30.21 2.46 9.25
CA ILE A 442 29.30 3.61 9.38
C ILE A 442 29.53 4.21 10.77
N THR A 443 29.89 5.50 10.80
CA THR A 443 29.86 6.30 12.04
C THR A 443 28.56 7.10 12.01
N VAL A 444 27.70 6.88 13.01
CA VAL A 444 26.37 7.49 13.17
C VAL A 444 26.47 8.73 14.06
#